data_AF-A0AAJ0LE38-F1
#
_entry.id   AF-A0AAJ0LE38-F1
#
_cell.length_a   1.000
_cell.length_b   1.000
_cell.length_c   1.000
_cell.angle_alpha   90.00
_cell.angle_beta   90.00
_cell.angle_gamma   90.00
#
_symmetry.space_group_name_H-M   'P 1'
#
loop_
_entity.id
_entity.type
_entity.pdbx_description
1 polymer ?
#
loop_
_entity_poly.entity_id
_entity_poly.type
_entity_poly.pdbx_seq_one_letter_code
_entity_poly.pdbx_strand_id
1 'polypeptide(L)' 'MWLGVKIALQFAPQSLSSRGHAILGTGLGVLVGVLLFGGLALRWQLFSIREWLTMPGGRQLLRLSKKIKGRTK' A
#
# COMPACT_ATOMS: atom_id res chain seq x y z
N MET A 1 -4.45 -5.74 19.40
CA MET A 1 -3.17 -6.30 18.90
C MET A 1 -3.31 -7.71 18.33
N TRP A 2 -4.06 -8.62 18.94
CA TRP A 2 -4.09 -10.04 18.54
C TRP A 2 -4.84 -10.34 17.22
N LEU A 3 -5.91 -9.58 16.91
CA LEU A 3 -6.71 -9.80 15.70
C LEU A 3 -5.94 -9.48 14.40
N GLY A 4 -5.16 -8.40 14.39
CA GLY A 4 -4.36 -8.01 13.24
C GLY A 4 -3.25 -9.02 12.93
N VAL A 5 -2.66 -9.60 13.98
CA VAL A 5 -1.64 -10.66 13.85
C VAL A 5 -2.24 -11.94 13.26
N LYS A 6 -3.45 -12.33 13.69
CA LYS A 6 -4.15 -13.50 13.13
C LYS A 6 -4.48 -13.33 11.65
N ILE A 7 -4.97 -12.15 11.26
CA ILE A 7 -5.24 -11.83 9.85
C ILE A 7 -3.95 -11.94 9.03
N ALA A 8 -2.85 -11.34 9.51
CA ALA A 8 -1.56 -11.42 8.82
C ALA A 8 -1.03 -12.86 8.68
N LEU A 9 -1.19 -13.69 9.72
CA LEU A 9 -0.82 -15.12 9.69
C LEU A 9 -1.69 -15.96 8.76
N GLN A 10 -2.96 -15.59 8.58
CA GLN A 10 -3.89 -16.30 7.71
C GLN A 10 -3.67 -15.98 6.23
N PHE A 11 -3.14 -14.79 5.93
CA PHE A 11 -2.69 -14.40 4.60
C PHE A 11 -1.20 -14.71 4.35
N ALA A 12 -0.44 -15.11 5.37
CA ALA A 12 0.90 -15.65 5.19
C ALA A 12 0.76 -16.99 4.44
N PRO A 13 1.21 -17.08 3.18
CA PRO A 13 0.94 -18.26 2.37
C PRO A 13 1.67 -19.46 2.98
N GLN A 14 0.89 -20.38 3.55
CA GLN A 14 1.33 -21.70 4.04
C GLN A 14 1.74 -22.63 2.86
N SER A 15 1.71 -22.15 1.62
CA SER A 15 2.04 -22.92 0.43
C SER A 15 2.98 -22.14 -0.48
N LEU A 16 4.26 -22.10 -0.09
CA LEU A 16 5.39 -21.83 -0.97
C LEU A 16 5.86 -23.14 -1.63
N SER A 17 4.94 -24.02 -2.02
CA SER A 17 5.28 -25.34 -2.57
C SER A 17 5.83 -25.24 -4.02
N SER A 18 5.65 -24.10 -4.70
CA SER A 18 6.16 -23.87 -6.06
C SER A 18 6.69 -22.44 -6.26
N ARG A 19 7.85 -22.31 -6.94
CA ARG A 19 8.55 -21.04 -7.20
C ARG A 19 7.67 -19.98 -7.87
N GLY A 20 6.72 -20.39 -8.73
CA GLY A 20 5.80 -19.47 -9.39
C GLY A 20 4.80 -18.80 -8.43
N HIS A 21 4.35 -19.51 -7.40
CA HIS A 21 3.43 -18.96 -6.40
C HIS A 21 4.15 -17.98 -5.47
N ALA A 22 5.45 -18.21 -5.21
CA ALA A 22 6.28 -17.27 -4.47
C ALA A 22 6.39 -15.92 -5.20
N ILE A 23 6.69 -15.92 -6.50
CA ILE A 23 6.83 -14.70 -7.30
C ILE A 23 5.50 -13.92 -7.33
N LEU A 24 4.38 -14.60 -7.57
CA LEU A 24 3.05 -13.97 -7.58
C LEU A 24 2.66 -13.43 -6.21
N GLY A 25 2.89 -14.20 -5.14
CA GLY A 25 2.62 -13.80 -3.77
C GLY A 25 3.46 -12.59 -3.34
N THR A 26 4.75 -12.58 -3.68
CA THR A 26 5.62 -11.42 -3.42
C THR A 26 5.17 -10.21 -4.22
N GLY A 27 4.82 -10.36 -5.50
CA GLY A 27 4.33 -9.25 -6.32
C GLY A 27 3.05 -8.63 -5.76
N LEU A 28 2.08 -9.48 -5.38
CA LEU A 28 0.85 -9.04 -4.71
C LEU A 28 1.13 -8.37 -3.36
N GLY A 29 2.03 -8.94 -2.56
CA GLY A 29 2.43 -8.38 -1.27
C GLY A 29 3.05 -6.99 -1.39
N VAL A 30 3.95 -6.79 -2.36
CA VAL A 30 4.54 -5.49 -2.65
C VAL A 30 3.47 -4.51 -3.11
N LEU A 31 2.57 -4.92 -4.01
CA LEU A 31 1.49 -4.04 -4.50
C LEU A 31 0.60 -3.55 -3.36
N VAL A 32 0.16 -4.47 -2.49
CA VAL A 32 -0.67 -4.16 -1.32
C VAL A 32 0.10 -3.26 -0.35
N GLY A 33 1.38 -3.55 -0.10
CA GLY A 33 2.26 -2.75 0.76
C GLY A 33 2.41 -1.32 0.27
N VAL A 34 2.65 -1.12 -1.03
CA VAL A 34 2.77 0.22 -1.64
C VAL A 34 1.47 1.00 -1.52
N LEU A 35 0.32 0.37 -1.76
CA LEU A 35 -0.99 1.02 -1.64
C LEU A 35 -1.30 1.43 -0.19
N LEU A 36 -1.06 0.54 0.77
CA LEU A 36 -1.25 0.82 2.19
C LEU A 36 -0.31 1.93 2.65
N PHE A 37 0.98 1.82 2.34
CA PHE A 37 1.97 2.83 2.72
C PHE A 37 1.65 4.19 2.12
N GLY A 38 1.36 4.26 0.81
CA GLY A 38 0.99 5.51 0.15
C GLY A 38 -0.27 6.14 0.76
N GLY A 39 -1.30 5.34 1.02
CA GLY A 39 -2.54 5.80 1.66
C GLY A 39 -2.34 6.32 3.07
N LEU A 40 -1.59 5.61 3.91
CA LEU A 40 -1.26 6.06 5.28
C LEU A 40 -0.35 7.29 5.27
N ALA A 41 0.68 7.32 4.43
CA ALA A 41 1.59 8.46 4.31
C ALA A 41 0.85 9.73 3.89
N LEU A 42 -0.13 9.62 2.99
CA LEU A 42 -1.01 10.73 2.61
C LEU A 42 -1.96 11.13 3.75
N ARG A 43 -2.54 10.16 4.47
CA ARG A 43 -3.49 10.42 5.56
C ARG A 43 -2.82 11.08 6.77
N TRP A 44 -1.61 10.68 7.10
CA TRP A 44 -0.82 11.25 8.18
C TRP A 44 0.05 12.43 7.75
N GLN A 45 -0.03 12.85 6.47
CA GLN A 45 0.76 13.96 5.93
C GLN A 45 2.28 13.83 6.20
N LEU A 46 2.82 12.59 6.16
CA LEU A 46 4.23 12.32 6.46
C LEU A 46 5.19 13.07 5.51
N PHE A 47 4.73 13.39 4.31
CA PHE A 47 5.51 14.09 3.29
C PHE A 47 4.78 15.34 2.83
N SER A 48 5.54 16.42 2.65
CA SER A 48 5.07 17.67 2.08
C SER A 48 4.77 17.52 0.58
N ILE A 49 3.93 18.40 0.04
CA ILE A 49 3.55 18.40 -1.39
C ILE A 49 4.78 18.43 -2.30
N ARG A 50 5.85 19.13 -1.88
CA ARG A 50 7.10 19.23 -2.65
C ARG A 50 7.85 17.90 -2.69
N GLU A 51 7.90 17.16 -1.58
CA GLU A 51 8.56 15.84 -1.49
C GLU A 51 7.81 14.79 -2.31
N TRP A 52 6.47 14.84 -2.29
CA TRP A 52 5.66 14.04 -3.20
C TRP A 52 5.92 14.38 -4.67
N LEU A 53 6.17 15.65 -5.02
CA LEU A 53 6.46 16.05 -6.39
C LEU A 53 7.85 15.60 -6.89
N THR A 54 8.79 15.35 -5.98
CA THR A 54 10.11 14.79 -6.30
C THR A 54 10.10 13.27 -6.48
N MET A 55 9.10 12.57 -5.95
CA MET A 55 8.97 11.13 -6.11
C MET A 55 8.38 10.75 -7.47
N PRO A 56 8.93 9.73 -8.16
CA PRO A 56 8.34 9.22 -9.40
C PRO A 56 6.91 8.72 -9.12
N GLY A 57 5.92 9.26 -9.85
CA GLY A 57 4.50 8.93 -9.66
C GLY A 57 3.78 9.70 -8.53
N GLY A 58 4.47 10.55 -7.75
CA GLY A 58 3.84 11.25 -6.63
C GLY A 58 2.77 12.29 -7.04
N ARG A 59 2.85 12.85 -8.26
CA ARG A 59 1.74 13.65 -8.84
C ARG A 59 0.44 12.85 -8.97
N GLN A 60 0.51 11.58 -9.39
CA GLN A 60 -0.67 10.73 -9.51
C GLN A 60 -1.26 10.40 -8.14
N LEU A 61 -0.41 10.10 -7.15
CA LEU A 61 -0.82 9.86 -5.76
C LEU A 61 -1.53 11.07 -5.14
N LEU A 62 -1.01 12.27 -5.34
CA LEU A 62 -1.67 13.50 -4.88
C LEU A 62 -3.02 13.75 -5.57
N ARG A 63 -3.13 13.47 -6.87
CA ARG A 63 -4.41 13.58 -7.61
C ARG A 63 -5.44 12.57 -7.11
N LEU A 64 -5.03 11.33 -6.88
CA LEU A 64 -5.88 10.28 -6.30
C LEU A 64 -6.34 10.66 -4.89
N SER A 65 -5.43 11.15 -4.06
CA SER A 65 -5.74 11.65 -2.70
C SER A 65 -6.79 12.77 -2.73
N LYS A 66 -6.60 13.79 -3.58
CA LYS A 66 -7.59 14.87 -3.77
C LYS A 66 -8.94 14.33 -4.24
N LYS A 67 -8.95 13.38 -5.17
CA LYS A 67 -10.19 12.75 -5.70
C LYS A 67 -10.92 11.97 -4.60
N ILE A 68 -10.20 11.23 -3.77
CA ILE A 68 -10.77 10.49 -2.63
C ILE A 68 -11.32 11.48 -1.60
N LYS A 69 -10.55 12.50 -1.22
CA LYS A 69 -10.97 13.53 -0.25
C LYS A 69 -12.18 14.34 -0.73
N GLY A 70 -12.24 14.67 -2.02
CA GLY A 70 -13.38 15.37 -2.63
C GLY A 70 -14.65 14.53 -2.73
N ARG A 71 -14.54 13.20 -2.63
CA ARG A 71 -15.68 12.26 -2.63
C ARG A 71 -16.21 11.97 -1.21
N THR A 72 -15.55 12.47 -0.17
CA THR A 72 -15.95 12.35 1.24
C THR A 72 -16.58 13.66 1.78
N LYS A 73 -16.85 14.64 0.91
CA LYS A 73 -17.74 15.77 1.18
C LYS A 73 -19.08 15.51 0.50
#